data_AF-A0A529P2K9-F1
#
_entry.id   AF-A0A529P2K9-F1
#
_cell.length_a   1.000
_cell.length_b   1.000
_cell.length_c   1.000
_cell.angle_alpha   90.00
_cell.angle_beta   90.00
_cell.angle_gamma   90.00
#
_symmetry.space_group_name_H-M   'P 1'
#
loop_
_entity.id
_entity.type
_entity.pdbx_description
1 polymer ?
#
loop_
_entity_poly.entity_id
_entity_poly.type
_entity_poly.pdbx_seq_one_letter_code
_entity_poly.pdbx_strand_id
1 'polypeptide(L)'
;FDHAVSKGATPYEGTDKALDVPAIVGIGGSLLYFIETYGEKGSAYDAEFEWLGERDPKPEGVGFYYLDHLTHNVYRGNMDKWWDFYRDLFGFKQIHFFDIDGKITGLVSRAITSPCGKIRIPLNESKDETSQIAEYLKKYNGEGIQHIAVGTDAIYEATDKLAANGLKFMPGPPDTYYEMSHERVHGHDEPIERMKKHGILIDGEGVVDGGMTKILLQIFSKTVIGPIFFEFIQRKGDEGFGEGNFRALFESIEQDQIKRGVIKLDGKAA
;
A
#
# COMPACT_ATOMS: atom_id res chain seq x y z
N PHE A 1 -21.41 1.41 -12.81
CA PHE A 1 -22.33 1.78 -11.71
C PHE A 1 -23.50 0.81 -11.61
N ASP A 2 -24.41 0.76 -12.58
CA ASP A 2 -25.63 -0.08 -12.54
C ASP A 2 -25.38 -1.54 -12.20
N HIS A 3 -24.33 -2.13 -12.77
CA HIS A 3 -23.92 -3.49 -12.44
C HIS A 3 -23.64 -3.66 -10.95
N ALA A 4 -22.85 -2.77 -10.35
CA ALA A 4 -22.49 -2.86 -8.94
C ALA A 4 -23.74 -2.74 -8.04
N VAL A 5 -24.64 -1.80 -8.36
CA VAL A 5 -25.92 -1.65 -7.63
C VAL A 5 -26.79 -2.89 -7.78
N SER A 6 -26.87 -3.48 -8.98
CA SER A 6 -27.62 -4.73 -9.21
C SER A 6 -27.08 -5.92 -8.42
N LYS A 7 -25.81 -5.85 -8.00
CA LYS A 7 -25.12 -6.84 -7.16
C LYS A 7 -25.17 -6.52 -5.66
N GLY A 8 -25.91 -5.48 -5.26
CA GLY A 8 -26.12 -5.11 -3.87
C GLY A 8 -25.18 -4.04 -3.33
N ALA A 9 -24.37 -3.40 -4.18
CA ALA A 9 -23.61 -2.22 -3.75
C ALA A 9 -24.56 -1.09 -3.36
N THR A 10 -24.21 -0.35 -2.30
CA THR A 10 -24.98 0.82 -1.88
C THR A 10 -24.57 2.03 -2.70
N PRO A 11 -25.46 2.61 -3.53
CA PRO A 11 -25.16 3.85 -4.24
C PRO A 11 -25.02 5.02 -3.25
N TYR A 12 -24.15 5.96 -3.57
CA TYR A 12 -23.99 7.20 -2.80
C TYR A 12 -24.69 8.36 -3.51
N GLU A 13 -25.80 8.81 -2.93
CA GLU A 13 -26.67 9.87 -3.48
C GLU A 13 -26.43 11.24 -2.82
N GLY A 14 -25.37 11.36 -2.01
CA GLY A 14 -25.01 12.63 -1.36
C GLY A 14 -24.56 13.68 -2.37
N THR A 15 -24.80 14.95 -2.03
CA THR A 15 -24.39 16.12 -2.85
C THR A 15 -23.01 16.65 -2.49
N ASP A 16 -22.32 16.01 -1.55
CA ASP A 16 -20.99 16.35 -1.04
C ASP A 16 -19.88 15.49 -1.65
N LYS A 17 -20.16 14.84 -2.79
CA LYS A 17 -19.17 14.16 -3.61
C LYS A 17 -18.09 15.14 -4.07
N ALA A 18 -16.86 14.65 -4.19
CA ALA A 18 -15.75 15.46 -4.71
C ALA A 18 -15.84 15.70 -6.24
N LEU A 19 -16.51 14.79 -6.95
CA LEU A 19 -16.80 14.86 -8.38
C LEU A 19 -18.27 14.48 -8.59
N ASP A 20 -18.98 15.19 -9.46
CA ASP A 20 -20.37 14.88 -9.81
C ASP A 20 -20.47 13.74 -10.83
N VAL A 21 -20.07 12.57 -10.36
CA VAL A 21 -20.10 11.31 -11.08
C VAL A 21 -20.74 10.22 -10.21
N PRO A 22 -21.19 9.10 -10.78
CA PRO A 22 -21.74 8.00 -9.99
C PRO A 22 -20.69 7.42 -9.03
N ALA A 23 -21.11 7.11 -7.80
CA ALA A 23 -20.27 6.51 -6.78
C ALA A 23 -21.05 5.50 -5.93
N ILE A 24 -20.35 4.50 -5.38
CA ILE A 24 -20.89 3.57 -4.38
C ILE A 24 -20.11 3.70 -3.06
N VAL A 25 -20.71 3.26 -1.96
CA VAL A 25 -20.04 3.16 -0.66
C VAL A 25 -19.09 1.97 -0.65
N GLY A 26 -17.83 2.22 -0.29
CA GLY A 26 -16.74 1.26 -0.14
C GLY A 26 -16.23 1.15 1.30
N ILE A 27 -14.95 0.76 1.44
CA ILE A 27 -14.29 0.52 2.73
C ILE A 27 -14.44 1.69 3.69
N GLY A 28 -14.86 1.43 4.93
CA GLY A 28 -14.97 2.46 5.97
C GLY A 28 -15.94 3.61 5.65
N GLY A 29 -16.85 3.46 4.68
CA GLY A 29 -17.72 4.55 4.21
C GLY A 29 -17.10 5.45 3.14
N SER A 30 -15.87 5.15 2.69
CA SER A 30 -15.25 5.84 1.54
C SER A 30 -16.09 5.68 0.27
N LEU A 31 -15.89 6.57 -0.69
CA LEU A 31 -16.63 6.54 -1.96
C LEU A 31 -15.76 5.94 -3.07
N LEU A 32 -16.31 4.96 -3.78
CA LEU A 32 -15.73 4.42 -5.00
C LEU A 32 -16.43 5.05 -6.21
N TYR A 33 -15.72 5.97 -6.86
CA TYR A 33 -16.20 6.73 -8.01
C TYR A 33 -16.02 5.96 -9.32
N PHE A 34 -17.01 6.07 -10.21
CA PHE A 34 -16.97 5.52 -11.57
C PHE A 34 -16.65 6.64 -12.57
N ILE A 35 -15.36 6.82 -12.88
CA ILE A 35 -14.86 7.88 -13.76
C ILE A 35 -14.71 7.38 -15.19
N GLU A 36 -15.40 8.02 -16.15
CA GLU A 36 -15.29 7.69 -17.58
C GLU A 36 -14.53 8.72 -18.40
N THR A 37 -14.34 9.93 -17.87
CA THR A 37 -13.64 11.06 -18.52
C THR A 37 -12.17 11.05 -18.11
N TYR A 38 -11.33 10.38 -18.89
CA TYR A 38 -9.88 10.36 -18.70
C TYR A 38 -9.14 10.11 -20.03
N GLY A 39 -7.86 10.46 -20.09
CA GLY A 39 -7.02 10.23 -21.27
C GLY A 39 -7.45 11.06 -22.48
N GLU A 40 -7.71 10.41 -23.61
CA GLU A 40 -8.16 11.09 -24.84
C GLU A 40 -9.54 11.76 -24.69
N LYS A 41 -10.35 11.30 -23.73
CA LYS A 41 -11.66 11.88 -23.42
C LYS A 41 -11.56 13.17 -22.59
N GLY A 42 -10.36 13.57 -22.18
CA GLY A 42 -10.12 14.74 -21.33
C GLY A 42 -9.74 14.36 -19.91
N SER A 43 -10.01 15.26 -18.97
CA SER A 43 -9.68 15.14 -17.55
C SER A 43 -10.95 15.08 -16.72
N ALA A 44 -10.96 14.24 -15.69
CA ALA A 44 -12.07 14.14 -14.74
C ALA A 44 -12.29 15.44 -13.95
N TYR A 45 -11.28 16.31 -13.88
CA TYR A 45 -11.30 17.51 -13.06
C TYR A 45 -11.71 18.77 -13.85
N ASP A 46 -11.57 18.77 -15.17
CA ASP A 46 -11.67 19.99 -15.99
C ASP A 46 -13.08 20.63 -15.97
N ALA A 47 -14.12 19.85 -15.69
CA ALA A 47 -15.50 20.34 -15.64
C ALA A 47 -15.87 20.99 -14.30
N GLU A 48 -15.17 20.64 -13.21
CA GLU A 48 -15.59 20.97 -11.84
C GLU A 48 -14.53 21.75 -11.05
N PHE A 49 -13.28 21.77 -11.53
CA PHE A 49 -12.17 22.42 -10.84
C PHE A 49 -11.52 23.51 -11.70
N GLU A 50 -11.17 24.61 -11.06
CA GLU A 50 -10.38 25.69 -11.64
C GLU A 50 -8.91 25.55 -11.23
N TRP A 51 -8.00 25.74 -12.18
CA TRP A 51 -6.56 25.75 -11.90
C TRP A 51 -6.20 27.00 -11.09
N LEU A 52 -5.43 26.82 -10.00
CA LEU A 52 -4.96 27.93 -9.17
C LEU A 52 -3.85 28.77 -9.83
N GLY A 53 -3.32 28.32 -10.96
CA GLY A 53 -2.23 28.95 -11.70
C GLY A 53 -2.22 28.50 -13.16
N GLU A 54 -1.06 28.60 -13.81
CA GLU A 54 -0.89 28.05 -15.16
C GLU A 54 -1.23 26.56 -15.17
N ARG A 55 -1.95 26.12 -16.21
CA ARG A 55 -2.39 24.73 -16.33
C ARG A 55 -1.18 23.82 -16.50
N ASP A 56 -0.88 23.07 -15.44
CA ASP A 56 0.16 22.03 -15.43
C ASP A 56 -0.42 20.70 -14.91
N PRO A 57 -0.94 19.83 -15.81
CA PRO A 57 -1.51 18.54 -15.42
C PRO A 57 -0.48 17.48 -15.05
N LYS A 58 0.82 17.74 -15.26
CA LYS A 58 1.91 16.79 -14.98
C LYS A 58 3.10 17.54 -14.38
N PRO A 59 2.94 18.14 -13.19
CA PRO A 59 4.04 18.83 -12.54
C PRO A 59 5.18 17.85 -12.24
N GLU A 60 6.41 18.33 -12.29
CA GLU A 60 7.62 17.50 -12.11
C GLU A 60 7.61 16.73 -10.77
N GLY A 61 7.12 17.38 -9.70
CA GLY A 61 6.99 16.79 -8.37
C GLY A 61 8.33 16.27 -7.83
N VAL A 62 8.29 15.10 -7.18
CA VAL A 62 9.47 14.44 -6.58
C VAL A 62 9.72 13.03 -7.16
N GLY A 63 9.24 12.77 -8.37
CA GLY A 63 9.55 11.55 -9.13
C GLY A 63 8.56 10.39 -8.98
N PHE A 64 7.42 10.58 -8.33
CA PHE A 64 6.32 9.60 -8.27
C PHE A 64 5.21 9.96 -9.23
N TYR A 65 4.66 8.97 -9.95
CA TYR A 65 3.78 9.26 -11.09
C TYR A 65 2.53 8.36 -11.18
N TYR A 66 2.36 7.38 -10.30
CA TYR A 66 1.15 6.55 -10.26
C TYR A 66 0.89 5.97 -8.86
N LEU A 67 -0.36 5.55 -8.62
CA LEU A 67 -0.74 4.72 -7.48
C LEU A 67 -0.50 3.25 -7.85
N ASP A 68 0.36 2.55 -7.11
CA ASP A 68 0.67 1.14 -7.37
C ASP A 68 -0.40 0.21 -6.76
N HIS A 69 -0.68 0.43 -5.48
CA HIS A 69 -1.67 -0.29 -4.71
C HIS A 69 -2.09 0.51 -3.47
N LEU A 70 -3.11 0.02 -2.78
CA LEU A 70 -3.53 0.51 -1.47
C LEU A 70 -4.05 -0.66 -0.65
N THR A 71 -3.97 -0.58 0.67
CA THR A 71 -4.40 -1.69 1.55
C THR A 71 -5.74 -1.42 2.20
N HIS A 72 -6.37 -2.48 2.69
CA HIS A 72 -7.51 -2.36 3.61
C HIS A 72 -7.19 -3.11 4.89
N ASN A 73 -7.25 -2.41 6.02
CA ASN A 73 -7.29 -3.06 7.32
C ASN A 73 -8.75 -3.27 7.71
N VAL A 74 -9.11 -4.54 7.95
CA VAL A 74 -10.48 -4.96 8.19
C VAL A 74 -10.61 -5.60 9.57
N TYR A 75 -11.83 -5.59 10.12
CA TYR A 75 -12.11 -6.29 11.37
C TYR A 75 -11.93 -7.79 11.20
N ARG A 76 -11.67 -8.48 12.32
CA ARG A 76 -11.61 -9.94 12.33
C ARG A 76 -12.92 -10.54 11.83
N GLY A 77 -12.83 -11.46 10.87
CA GLY A 77 -13.96 -12.07 10.16
C GLY A 77 -14.45 -11.31 8.93
N ASN A 78 -13.97 -10.09 8.66
CA ASN A 78 -14.45 -9.28 7.54
C ASN A 78 -13.58 -9.41 6.27
N MET A 79 -12.48 -10.17 6.27
CA MET A 79 -11.70 -10.38 5.05
C MET A 79 -12.54 -10.98 3.91
N ASP A 80 -13.35 -12.01 4.20
CA ASP A 80 -14.22 -12.63 3.19
C ASP A 80 -15.31 -11.67 2.71
N LYS A 81 -15.86 -10.84 3.61
CA LYS A 81 -16.82 -9.79 3.23
C LYS A 81 -16.24 -8.83 2.20
N TRP A 82 -15.02 -8.32 2.42
CA TRP A 82 -14.38 -7.38 1.49
C TRP A 82 -13.85 -8.06 0.24
N TRP A 83 -13.42 -9.31 0.33
CA TRP A 83 -13.12 -10.12 -0.83
C TRP A 83 -14.33 -10.31 -1.74
N ASP A 84 -15.46 -10.75 -1.18
CA ASP A 84 -16.71 -10.95 -1.90
C ASP A 84 -17.17 -9.65 -2.57
N PHE A 85 -17.05 -8.51 -1.87
CA PHE A 85 -17.33 -7.19 -2.44
C PHE A 85 -16.52 -6.93 -3.72
N TYR A 86 -15.20 -7.09 -3.70
CA TYR A 86 -14.38 -6.83 -4.89
C TYR A 86 -14.52 -7.90 -5.98
N ARG A 87 -14.69 -9.16 -5.58
CA ARG A 87 -14.90 -10.30 -6.50
C ARG A 87 -16.21 -10.13 -7.26
N ASP A 88 -17.31 -9.88 -6.56
CA ASP A 88 -18.65 -9.94 -7.15
C ASP A 88 -19.02 -8.66 -7.90
N LEU A 89 -18.53 -7.50 -7.46
CA LEU A 89 -18.79 -6.22 -8.11
C LEU A 89 -17.86 -5.92 -9.28
N PHE A 90 -16.60 -6.38 -9.21
CA PHE A 90 -15.54 -5.96 -10.13
C PHE A 90 -14.74 -7.12 -10.74
N GLY A 91 -15.03 -8.37 -10.38
CA GLY A 91 -14.35 -9.54 -10.92
C GLY A 91 -12.91 -9.70 -10.43
N PHE A 92 -12.54 -9.12 -9.28
CA PHE A 92 -11.19 -9.27 -8.74
C PHE A 92 -10.82 -10.74 -8.52
N LYS A 93 -9.52 -11.03 -8.60
CA LYS A 93 -8.95 -12.36 -8.34
C LYS A 93 -8.01 -12.29 -7.14
N GLN A 94 -8.04 -13.30 -6.30
CA GLN A 94 -6.96 -13.52 -5.33
C GLN A 94 -5.74 -14.04 -6.07
N ILE A 95 -4.62 -13.34 -5.92
CA ILE A 95 -3.34 -13.74 -6.54
C ILE A 95 -2.38 -14.33 -5.51
N HIS A 96 -2.56 -14.00 -4.23
CA HIS A 96 -1.77 -14.56 -3.15
C HIS A 96 -2.52 -14.49 -1.81
N PHE A 97 -2.15 -15.37 -0.88
CA PHE A 97 -2.61 -15.35 0.49
C PHE A 97 -1.41 -15.51 1.41
N PHE A 98 -1.23 -14.58 2.34
CA PHE A 98 -0.14 -14.56 3.29
C PHE A 98 -0.65 -14.90 4.68
N ASP A 99 0.09 -15.74 5.36
CA ASP A 99 -0.16 -16.12 6.74
C ASP A 99 1.12 -15.85 7.55
N ILE A 100 1.16 -14.72 8.26
CA ILE A 100 2.40 -14.15 8.80
C ILE A 100 2.35 -14.11 10.31
N ASP A 101 3.36 -14.71 10.92
CA ASP A 101 3.67 -14.61 12.33
C ASP A 101 4.97 -13.81 12.51
N GLY A 102 4.87 -12.68 13.21
CA GLY A 102 6.01 -11.94 13.73
C GLY A 102 6.50 -12.51 15.06
N LYS A 103 7.16 -11.69 15.86
CA LYS A 103 7.73 -12.17 17.14
C LYS A 103 6.69 -12.25 18.24
N ILE A 104 5.72 -11.34 18.23
CA ILE A 104 4.70 -11.21 19.28
C ILE A 104 3.29 -11.32 18.68
N THR A 105 3.09 -10.79 17.48
CA THR A 105 1.79 -10.75 16.81
C THR A 105 1.86 -11.28 15.38
N GLY A 106 0.71 -11.60 14.79
CA GLY A 106 0.57 -12.04 13.42
C GLY A 106 -0.64 -11.43 12.71
N LEU A 107 -0.65 -11.58 11.39
CA LEU A 107 -1.74 -11.18 10.52
C LEU A 107 -1.94 -12.20 9.40
N VAL A 108 -3.13 -12.17 8.82
CA VAL A 108 -3.38 -12.77 7.51
C VAL A 108 -3.63 -11.67 6.49
N SER A 109 -3.15 -11.86 5.27
CA SER A 109 -3.35 -10.91 4.17
C SER A 109 -3.79 -11.61 2.91
N ARG A 110 -4.87 -11.11 2.29
CA ARG A 110 -5.34 -11.58 0.99
C ARG A 110 -5.04 -10.53 -0.06
N ALA A 111 -4.11 -10.83 -0.94
CA ALA A 111 -3.74 -9.97 -2.05
C ALA A 111 -4.69 -10.20 -3.24
N ILE A 112 -5.48 -9.17 -3.58
CA ILE A 112 -6.44 -9.22 -4.68
C ILE A 112 -6.09 -8.21 -5.77
N THR A 113 -6.34 -8.59 -7.02
CA THR A 113 -6.02 -7.79 -8.19
C THR A 113 -7.23 -7.71 -9.13
N SER A 114 -7.44 -6.53 -9.73
CA SER A 114 -8.48 -6.33 -10.73
C SER A 114 -8.21 -7.12 -12.01
N PRO A 115 -9.25 -7.43 -12.81
CA PRO A 115 -9.08 -8.12 -14.10
C PRO A 115 -8.10 -7.46 -15.07
N CYS A 116 -7.94 -6.13 -15.00
CA CYS A 116 -7.02 -5.38 -15.84
C CYS A 116 -5.58 -5.33 -15.30
N GLY A 117 -5.30 -5.94 -14.15
CA GLY A 117 -3.97 -5.99 -13.54
C GLY A 117 -3.49 -4.68 -12.92
N LYS A 118 -4.29 -3.61 -12.94
CA LYS A 118 -3.87 -2.27 -12.52
C LYS A 118 -4.20 -1.93 -11.07
N ILE A 119 -5.29 -2.48 -10.53
CA ILE A 119 -5.72 -2.18 -9.16
C ILE A 119 -5.39 -3.39 -8.31
N ARG A 120 -4.61 -3.13 -7.26
CA ARG A 120 -4.12 -4.13 -6.30
C ARG A 120 -4.55 -3.68 -4.90
N ILE A 121 -5.15 -4.59 -4.15
CA ILE A 121 -5.64 -4.31 -2.80
C ILE A 121 -5.30 -5.47 -1.87
N PRO A 122 -4.27 -5.38 -1.03
CA PRO A 122 -4.11 -6.32 0.07
C PRO A 122 -5.15 -6.06 1.17
N LEU A 123 -5.94 -7.08 1.48
CA LEU A 123 -6.89 -7.09 2.60
C LEU A 123 -6.20 -7.71 3.82
N ASN A 124 -6.03 -6.94 4.90
CA ASN A 124 -5.29 -7.35 6.08
C ASN A 124 -6.20 -7.51 7.29
N GLU A 125 -6.07 -8.64 7.98
CA GLU A 125 -6.84 -8.97 9.17
C GLU A 125 -5.91 -9.44 10.30
N SER A 126 -6.25 -9.07 11.54
CA SER A 126 -5.46 -9.43 12.71
C SER A 126 -5.70 -10.86 13.20
N LYS A 127 -4.63 -11.61 13.51
CA LYS A 127 -4.71 -12.84 14.32
C LYS A 127 -4.85 -12.58 15.82
N ASP A 128 -4.35 -11.44 16.29
CA ASP A 128 -4.24 -11.11 17.72
C ASP A 128 -5.06 -9.89 18.13
N GLU A 129 -5.35 -9.73 19.42
CA GLU A 129 -6.09 -8.57 19.93
C GLU A 129 -5.24 -7.30 19.99
N THR A 130 -3.92 -7.44 20.07
CA THR A 130 -2.96 -6.32 20.25
C THR A 130 -2.10 -6.04 19.02
N SER A 131 -2.44 -6.59 17.85
CA SER A 131 -1.64 -6.38 16.64
C SER A 131 -1.68 -4.94 16.13
N GLN A 132 -0.77 -4.62 15.21
CA GLN A 132 -0.80 -3.37 14.44
C GLN A 132 -2.12 -3.11 13.71
N ILE A 133 -2.83 -4.16 13.26
CA ILE A 133 -4.13 -4.01 12.60
C ILE A 133 -5.18 -3.58 13.63
N ALA A 134 -5.15 -4.16 14.83
CA ALA A 134 -6.04 -3.75 15.92
C ALA A 134 -5.75 -2.30 16.39
N GLU A 135 -4.47 -1.91 16.48
CA GLU A 135 -4.09 -0.52 16.77
C GLU A 135 -4.62 0.44 15.70
N TYR A 136 -4.48 0.08 14.42
CA TYR A 136 -5.04 0.85 13.30
C TYR A 136 -6.54 1.03 13.46
N LEU A 137 -7.30 -0.06 13.62
CA LEU A 137 -8.77 -0.02 13.69
C LEU A 137 -9.26 0.86 14.85
N LYS A 138 -8.56 0.82 16.00
CA LYS A 138 -8.85 1.68 17.16
C LYS A 138 -8.54 3.15 16.88
N LYS A 139 -7.40 3.48 16.28
CA LYS A 139 -7.01 4.87 15.97
C LYS A 139 -7.81 5.48 14.82
N TYR A 140 -8.13 4.66 13.81
CA TYR A 140 -8.90 5.06 12.63
C TYR A 140 -10.41 5.10 12.92
N ASN A 141 -10.85 4.46 13.99
CA ASN A 141 -12.25 4.31 14.38
C ASN A 141 -13.09 3.54 13.34
N GLY A 142 -12.51 2.49 12.75
CA GLY A 142 -13.17 1.73 11.69
C GLY A 142 -12.19 0.96 10.82
N GLU A 143 -12.75 0.22 9.87
CA GLU A 143 -12.01 -0.33 8.73
C GLU A 143 -11.64 0.78 7.75
N GLY A 144 -10.56 0.62 7.02
CA GLY A 144 -10.10 1.68 6.14
C GLY A 144 -8.81 1.38 5.41
N ILE A 145 -8.36 2.38 4.65
CA ILE A 145 -7.09 2.34 3.95
C ILE A 145 -5.97 2.59 4.95
N GLN A 146 -5.05 1.63 5.12
CA GLN A 146 -3.91 1.78 6.01
C GLN A 146 -2.77 2.51 5.33
N HIS A 147 -2.44 2.13 4.10
CA HIS A 147 -1.44 2.82 3.32
C HIS A 147 -1.77 2.85 1.85
N ILE A 148 -1.12 3.80 1.18
CA ILE A 148 -1.18 4.02 -0.26
C ILE A 148 0.24 3.94 -0.78
N ALA A 149 0.47 3.07 -1.76
CA ALA A 149 1.75 2.93 -2.43
C ALA A 149 1.78 3.79 -3.70
N VAL A 150 2.83 4.58 -3.84
CA VAL A 150 3.09 5.43 -5.01
C VAL A 150 4.36 4.98 -5.72
N GLY A 151 4.26 4.82 -7.04
CA GLY A 151 5.30 4.23 -7.85
C GLY A 151 6.25 5.23 -8.51
N THR A 152 7.51 4.83 -8.65
CA THR A 152 8.60 5.60 -9.29
C THR A 152 9.56 4.67 -10.04
N ASP A 153 10.32 5.24 -10.99
CA ASP A 153 11.44 4.57 -11.67
C ASP A 153 12.80 4.99 -11.11
N ALA A 154 12.81 5.90 -10.12
CA ALA A 154 14.02 6.50 -9.55
C ALA A 154 13.93 6.56 -8.02
N ILE A 155 13.73 5.40 -7.37
CA ILE A 155 13.43 5.33 -5.93
C ILE A 155 14.51 5.99 -5.06
N TYR A 156 15.77 5.90 -5.46
CA TYR A 156 16.87 6.47 -4.68
C TYR A 156 16.87 8.00 -4.68
N GLU A 157 16.65 8.62 -5.84
CA GLU A 157 16.57 10.07 -6.00
C GLU A 157 15.28 10.61 -5.40
N ALA A 158 14.17 9.91 -5.61
CA ALA A 158 12.86 10.29 -5.12
C ALA A 158 12.81 10.26 -3.58
N THR A 159 13.39 9.23 -2.96
CA THR A 159 13.49 9.13 -1.48
C THR A 159 14.42 10.19 -0.89
N ASP A 160 15.54 10.52 -1.55
CA ASP A 160 16.39 11.64 -1.17
C ASP A 160 15.61 12.97 -1.16
N LYS A 161 14.82 13.24 -2.19
CA LYS A 161 13.97 14.44 -2.28
C LYS A 161 12.89 14.47 -1.18
N LEU A 162 12.22 13.33 -0.93
CA LEU A 162 11.22 13.24 0.14
C LEU A 162 11.83 13.50 1.53
N ALA A 163 12.99 12.92 1.82
CA ALA A 163 13.69 13.14 3.08
C ALA A 163 14.11 14.61 3.24
N ALA A 164 14.63 15.23 2.17
CA ALA A 164 14.99 16.64 2.16
C ALA A 164 13.78 17.56 2.40
N ASN A 165 12.60 17.15 1.92
CA ASN A 165 11.32 17.83 2.18
C ASN A 165 10.72 17.53 3.56
N GLY A 166 11.44 16.80 4.42
CA GLY A 166 11.09 16.59 5.82
C GLY A 166 10.29 15.32 6.11
N LEU A 167 9.96 14.51 5.09
CA LEU A 167 9.28 13.23 5.31
C LEU A 167 10.16 12.31 6.18
N LYS A 168 9.52 11.61 7.12
CA LYS A 168 10.19 10.64 7.98
C LYS A 168 9.83 9.23 7.55
N PHE A 169 10.82 8.39 7.35
CA PHE A 169 10.65 6.96 7.06
C PHE A 169 10.59 6.14 8.35
N MET A 170 10.03 4.94 8.22
CA MET A 170 10.14 3.90 9.25
C MET A 170 11.61 3.53 9.49
N PRO A 171 11.96 2.99 10.67
CA PRO A 171 13.29 2.45 10.88
C PRO A 171 13.62 1.38 9.84
N GLY A 172 14.80 1.53 9.21
CA GLY A 172 15.32 0.51 8.31
C GLY A 172 15.64 -0.80 9.04
N PRO A 173 15.76 -1.91 8.30
CA PRO A 173 16.18 -3.20 8.85
C PRO A 173 17.66 -3.14 9.30
N PRO A 174 18.14 -4.12 10.11
CA PRO A 174 19.54 -4.16 10.54
C PRO A 174 20.50 -4.34 9.35
N ASP A 175 21.78 -3.99 9.54
CA ASP A 175 22.81 -4.15 8.50
C ASP A 175 22.87 -5.56 7.89
N THR A 176 22.64 -6.59 8.71
CA THR A 176 22.61 -7.99 8.28
C THR A 176 21.55 -8.27 7.21
N TYR A 177 20.44 -7.54 7.18
CA TYR A 177 19.44 -7.65 6.10
C TYR A 177 20.03 -7.32 4.73
N TYR A 178 20.89 -6.31 4.69
CA TYR A 178 21.55 -5.83 3.48
C TYR A 178 22.74 -6.70 3.11
N GLU A 179 23.51 -7.18 4.08
CA GLU A 179 24.60 -8.13 3.86
C GLU A 179 24.08 -9.42 3.21
N MET A 180 22.90 -9.90 3.66
CA MET A 180 22.25 -11.08 3.11
C MET A 180 21.42 -10.83 1.84
N SER A 181 21.37 -9.60 1.31
CA SER A 181 20.49 -9.26 0.19
C SER A 181 20.84 -10.03 -1.08
N HIS A 182 22.13 -10.16 -1.41
CA HIS A 182 22.59 -10.91 -2.59
C HIS A 182 22.35 -12.43 -2.47
N GLU A 183 22.23 -12.96 -1.25
CA GLU A 183 21.87 -14.36 -1.02
C GLU A 183 20.37 -14.58 -1.22
N ARG A 184 19.54 -13.61 -0.78
CA ARG A 184 18.07 -13.69 -0.88
C ARG A 184 17.55 -13.37 -2.28
N VAL A 185 18.14 -12.39 -2.96
CA VAL A 185 17.73 -11.89 -4.27
C VAL A 185 18.90 -12.08 -5.22
N HIS A 186 18.89 -13.18 -5.97
CA HIS A 186 20.08 -13.60 -6.71
C HIS A 186 20.43 -12.64 -7.85
N GLY A 187 21.70 -12.23 -7.93
CA GLY A 187 22.24 -11.48 -9.06
C GLY A 187 21.81 -10.02 -9.17
N HIS A 188 21.25 -9.42 -8.10
CA HIS A 188 20.94 -8.00 -8.13
C HIS A 188 22.19 -7.10 -8.05
N ASP A 189 22.14 -5.96 -8.74
CA ASP A 189 23.19 -4.93 -8.73
C ASP A 189 22.77 -3.66 -7.97
N GLU A 190 21.73 -3.75 -7.13
CA GLU A 190 21.24 -2.61 -6.36
C GLU A 190 22.32 -2.05 -5.39
N PRO A 191 22.52 -0.72 -5.36
CA PRO A 191 23.54 -0.09 -4.52
C PRO A 191 23.18 -0.18 -3.03
N ILE A 192 23.82 -1.14 -2.32
CA ILE A 192 23.59 -1.41 -0.89
C ILE A 192 23.61 -0.14 -0.03
N GLU A 193 24.62 0.71 -0.19
CA GLU A 193 24.74 1.93 0.62
C GLU A 193 23.61 2.94 0.36
N ARG A 194 23.08 2.99 -0.87
CA ARG A 194 21.92 3.83 -1.19
C ARG A 194 20.65 3.24 -0.58
N MET A 195 20.50 1.91 -0.57
CA MET A 195 19.38 1.26 0.10
C MET A 195 19.40 1.52 1.62
N LYS A 196 20.57 1.30 2.24
CA LYS A 196 20.79 1.52 3.68
C LYS A 196 20.49 2.94 4.14
N LYS A 197 20.85 3.94 3.33
CA LYS A 197 20.72 5.37 3.68
C LYS A 197 19.34 5.73 4.24
N HIS A 198 18.26 5.25 3.62
CA HIS A 198 16.88 5.53 4.05
C HIS A 198 16.12 4.29 4.51
N GLY A 199 16.73 3.10 4.48
CA GLY A 199 16.04 1.88 4.85
C GLY A 199 15.19 1.28 3.72
N ILE A 200 15.60 1.43 2.45
CA ILE A 200 14.93 0.80 1.31
C ILE A 200 15.08 -0.72 1.43
N LEU A 201 13.99 -1.44 1.22
CA LEU A 201 13.89 -2.89 1.22
C LEU A 201 13.97 -3.43 -0.21
N ILE A 202 14.47 -4.66 -0.35
CA ILE A 202 14.62 -5.39 -1.60
C ILE A 202 14.08 -6.81 -1.48
N ASP A 203 13.29 -7.20 -2.48
CA ASP A 203 12.74 -8.55 -2.64
C ASP A 203 12.58 -8.90 -4.13
N GLY A 204 12.22 -10.15 -4.43
CA GLY A 204 11.94 -10.64 -5.79
C GLY A 204 12.77 -11.85 -6.20
N GLU A 205 12.52 -12.34 -7.42
CA GLU A 205 13.19 -13.53 -7.99
C GLU A 205 14.67 -13.28 -8.37
N GLY A 206 15.11 -12.01 -8.40
CA GLY A 206 16.45 -11.64 -8.83
C GLY A 206 16.58 -11.55 -10.35
N VAL A 207 17.74 -11.90 -10.91
CA VAL A 207 17.94 -11.92 -12.37
C VAL A 207 17.50 -13.26 -12.94
N VAL A 208 16.45 -13.23 -13.77
CA VAL A 208 15.88 -14.40 -14.45
C VAL A 208 16.36 -14.44 -15.91
N ASP A 209 16.62 -15.65 -16.40
CA ASP A 209 17.02 -15.95 -17.80
C ASP A 209 18.19 -15.11 -18.34
N GLY A 210 19.13 -14.72 -17.46
CA GLY A 210 20.37 -14.05 -17.84
C GLY A 210 20.23 -12.58 -18.24
N GLY A 211 19.10 -11.92 -17.95
CA GLY A 211 18.99 -10.48 -18.19
C GLY A 211 17.75 -9.76 -17.65
N MET A 212 16.65 -10.45 -17.31
CA MET A 212 15.47 -9.78 -16.76
C MET A 212 15.57 -9.72 -15.23
N THR A 213 15.83 -8.53 -14.70
CA THR A 213 15.69 -8.27 -13.26
C THR A 213 14.21 -8.31 -12.90
N LYS A 214 13.86 -9.14 -11.92
CA LYS A 214 12.57 -9.20 -11.23
C LYS A 214 12.77 -8.90 -9.75
N ILE A 215 12.77 -7.61 -9.44
CA ILE A 215 13.05 -7.06 -8.12
C ILE A 215 11.98 -6.02 -7.78
N LEU A 216 11.66 -5.96 -6.49
CA LEU A 216 10.79 -4.99 -5.88
C LEU A 216 11.56 -4.19 -4.84
N LEU A 217 11.59 -2.86 -5.00
CA LEU A 217 12.19 -1.93 -4.04
C LEU A 217 11.08 -1.15 -3.34
N GLN A 218 11.09 -1.14 -2.01
CA GLN A 218 10.03 -0.53 -1.20
C GLN A 218 10.60 0.25 -0.03
N ILE A 219 9.93 1.34 0.35
CA ILE A 219 10.22 2.10 1.56
C ILE A 219 8.95 2.75 2.09
N PHE A 220 8.83 2.82 3.41
CA PHE A 220 7.60 3.21 4.08
C PHE A 220 7.81 4.46 4.91
N SER A 221 6.89 5.42 4.79
CA SER A 221 6.86 6.58 5.69
C SER A 221 6.44 6.15 7.09
N LYS A 222 6.76 6.97 8.09
CA LYS A 222 5.98 6.98 9.35
C LYS A 222 4.53 7.39 9.05
N THR A 223 3.65 7.18 10.01
CA THR A 223 2.26 7.64 9.90
C THR A 223 2.18 9.16 9.66
N VAL A 224 1.42 9.57 8.65
CA VAL A 224 1.28 10.96 8.21
C VAL A 224 -0.10 11.53 8.53
N ILE A 225 -1.16 10.72 8.44
CA ILE A 225 -2.54 11.15 8.69
C ILE A 225 -3.18 10.15 9.66
N GLY A 226 -3.23 10.50 10.95
CA GLY A 226 -3.67 9.54 11.97
C GLY A 226 -2.82 8.26 11.91
N PRO A 227 -3.41 7.07 11.71
CA PRO A 227 -2.66 5.82 11.54
C PRO A 227 -2.27 5.50 10.08
N ILE A 228 -2.55 6.39 9.12
CA ILE A 228 -2.24 6.18 7.68
C ILE A 228 -0.79 6.53 7.39
N PHE A 229 -0.10 5.70 6.61
CA PHE A 229 1.23 5.96 6.07
C PHE A 229 1.28 5.78 4.55
N PHE A 230 2.41 6.11 3.93
CA PHE A 230 2.64 5.95 2.50
C PHE A 230 3.78 4.98 2.25
N GLU A 231 3.64 4.23 1.16
CA GLU A 231 4.70 3.41 0.59
C GLU A 231 5.21 4.07 -0.70
N PHE A 232 6.52 4.00 -0.90
CA PHE A 232 7.18 4.41 -2.13
C PHE A 232 7.83 3.18 -2.74
N ILE A 233 7.44 2.86 -3.96
CA ILE A 233 7.74 1.59 -4.60
C ILE A 233 8.36 1.77 -5.98
N GLN A 234 9.33 0.92 -6.30
CA GLN A 234 9.83 0.75 -7.66
C GLN A 234 9.80 -0.72 -8.03
N ARG A 235 9.05 -1.03 -9.08
CA ARG A 235 9.00 -2.36 -9.70
C ARG A 235 10.06 -2.43 -10.79
N LYS A 236 10.98 -3.38 -10.69
CA LYS A 236 11.91 -3.77 -11.76
C LYS A 236 11.52 -5.17 -12.19
N GLY A 237 10.51 -5.30 -13.06
CA GLY A 237 10.03 -6.60 -13.58
C GLY A 237 9.19 -7.47 -12.63
N ASP A 238 9.14 -7.16 -11.33
CA ASP A 238 8.32 -7.87 -10.35
C ASP A 238 6.91 -7.26 -10.23
N GLU A 239 5.88 -8.09 -10.47
CA GLU A 239 4.45 -7.72 -10.42
C GLU A 239 3.74 -8.16 -9.12
N GLY A 240 4.47 -8.78 -8.20
CA GLY A 240 3.99 -9.26 -6.90
C GLY A 240 3.99 -8.20 -5.80
N PHE A 241 4.01 -8.62 -4.54
CA PHE A 241 4.01 -7.71 -3.38
C PHE A 241 5.28 -7.79 -2.52
N GLY A 242 6.21 -8.71 -2.83
CA GLY A 242 7.42 -8.95 -2.05
C GLY A 242 7.12 -9.50 -0.65
N GLU A 243 6.99 -10.82 -0.52
CA GLU A 243 6.71 -11.48 0.77
C GLU A 243 7.75 -11.14 1.86
N GLY A 244 9.03 -11.15 1.49
CA GLY A 244 10.14 -10.79 2.38
C GLY A 244 10.10 -9.31 2.76
N ASN A 245 9.77 -8.42 1.82
CA ASN A 245 9.57 -7.00 2.14
C ASN A 245 8.38 -6.77 3.07
N PHE A 246 7.29 -7.50 2.85
CA PHE A 246 6.11 -7.43 3.71
C PHE A 246 6.43 -7.91 5.13
N ARG A 247 7.17 -9.01 5.29
CA ARG A 247 7.67 -9.47 6.60
C ARG A 247 8.56 -8.42 7.27
N ALA A 248 9.50 -7.83 6.52
CA ALA A 248 10.39 -6.80 7.06
C ALA A 248 9.63 -5.52 7.49
N LEU A 249 8.61 -5.10 6.72
CA LEU A 249 7.69 -4.04 7.12
C LEU A 249 6.98 -4.39 8.44
N PHE A 250 6.42 -5.60 8.52
CA PHE A 250 5.71 -6.07 9.70
C PHE A 250 6.60 -5.98 10.95
N GLU A 251 7.82 -6.50 10.87
CA GLU A 251 8.78 -6.48 11.96
C GLU A 251 9.21 -5.04 12.33
N SER A 252 9.33 -4.13 11.37
CA SER A 252 9.64 -2.71 11.63
C SER A 252 8.51 -2.00 12.39
N ILE A 253 7.25 -2.26 12.02
CA ILE A 253 6.08 -1.72 12.72
C ILE A 253 5.98 -2.31 14.14
N GLU A 254 6.16 -3.61 14.31
CA GLU A 254 6.15 -4.27 15.62
C GLU A 254 7.23 -3.69 16.54
N GLN A 255 8.43 -3.44 16.02
CA GLN A 255 9.49 -2.76 16.78
C GLN A 255 9.12 -1.32 17.18
N ASP A 256 8.48 -0.56 16.30
CA ASP A 256 7.99 0.77 16.63
C ASP A 256 6.91 0.73 17.72
N GLN A 257 5.99 -0.24 17.67
CA GLN A 257 4.98 -0.45 18.71
C GLN A 257 5.60 -0.78 20.06
N ILE A 258 6.65 -1.62 20.10
CA ILE A 258 7.42 -1.91 21.32
C ILE A 258 8.11 -0.65 21.84
N LYS A 259 8.77 0.12 20.97
CA LYS A 259 9.43 1.38 21.36
C LYS A 259 8.46 2.41 21.91
N ARG A 260 7.23 2.45 21.39
CA ARG A 260 6.13 3.30 21.89
C ARG A 260 5.41 2.72 23.11
N GLY A 261 5.72 1.50 23.53
CA GLY A 261 5.09 0.83 24.67
C GLY A 261 3.66 0.34 24.40
N VAL A 262 3.25 0.23 23.13
CA VAL A 262 1.94 -0.32 22.74
C VAL A 262 1.89 -1.83 22.97
N ILE A 263 3.00 -2.51 22.67
CA ILE A 263 3.18 -3.95 22.89
C ILE A 263 4.32 -4.13 23.90
N LYS A 264 4.13 -5.01 24.89
CA LYS A 264 5.19 -5.43 25.83
C LYS A 264 5.72 -6.80 25.42
N LEU A 265 7.03 -7.01 25.60
CA LEU A 265 7.72 -8.27 25.28
C LEU A 265 7.18 -9.48 26.08
N ASP A 266 6.45 -9.24 27.18
CA ASP A 266 5.90 -10.28 28.06
C ASP A 266 4.40 -10.58 27.82
N GLY A 267 3.82 -10.16 26.70
CA GLY A 267 2.49 -10.61 26.26
C GLY A 267 1.29 -10.11 27.10
N LYS A 268 1.46 -9.10 27.97
CA LYS A 268 0.34 -8.44 28.66
C LYS A 268 0.35 -6.93 28.42
N ALA A 269 -0.70 -6.43 27.77
CA ALA A 269 -0.98 -5.00 27.62
C ALA A 269 -1.11 -4.31 29.00
N ALA A 270 -0.76 -3.02 29.06
CA ALA A 270 -0.95 -2.19 30.26
C ALA A 270 -2.42 -1.76 30.42
#